data_AF-A0A7U1HRK3-F1
#
_entry.id   AF-A0A7U1HRK3-F1
#
_cell.length_a   1.000
_cell.length_b   1.000
_cell.length_c   1.000
_cell.angle_alpha   90.00
_cell.angle_beta   90.00
_cell.angle_gamma   90.00
#
_symmetry.space_group_name_H-M   'P 1'
#
loop_
_entity.id
_entity.type
_entity.pdbx_description
1 polymer ?
#
loop_
_entity_poly.entity_id
_entity_poly.type
_entity_poly.pdbx_seq_one_letter_code
_entity_poly.pdbx_strand_id
1 'polypeptide(L)'
;MRSPGYRCGNRIYFSAEPAQIAAIKRLASGAVTPFYRRATNESIQLFVAGSAGLLQTTEDIRFEPCPGLTTAGRGVVSPENIAFTCWLTHLHDGVLLDEQNCMMLHELWLQSGTGQRRWEGLPDDVRENITVHFTAKRGDWCDFWSNEDVSVWWNRLCDNVLPEKTMPFDLRMVLPTRLDVEVNGFNGGVLNDVPS
;
A
#
# COMPACT_ATOMS: atom_id res chain seq x y z
N MET A 1 36.95 0.97 -5.31
CA MET A 1 36.46 1.94 -6.31
C MET A 1 35.13 1.42 -6.85
N ARG A 2 34.00 2.12 -6.63
CA ARG A 2 32.73 1.80 -7.31
C ARG A 2 32.76 2.45 -8.69
N SER A 3 32.51 1.68 -9.75
CA SER A 3 32.36 2.22 -11.10
C SER A 3 31.24 3.27 -11.11
N PRO A 4 31.44 4.44 -11.75
CA PRO A 4 30.35 5.40 -11.90
C PRO A 4 29.24 4.76 -12.72
N GLY A 5 28.02 4.74 -12.17
CA GLY A 5 26.85 4.20 -12.85
C GLY A 5 26.55 5.02 -14.11
N TYR A 6 26.60 4.39 -15.28
CA TYR A 6 26.16 5.00 -16.53
C TYR A 6 24.62 5.11 -16.55
N ARG A 7 24.09 6.25 -16.99
CA ARG A 7 22.64 6.45 -17.19
C ARG A 7 22.31 6.37 -18.68
N CYS A 8 21.20 5.71 -19.03
CA CYS A 8 20.71 5.65 -20.41
C CYS A 8 20.11 7.00 -20.85
N GLY A 9 20.52 7.49 -22.02
CA GLY A 9 19.96 8.69 -22.64
C GLY A 9 18.78 8.36 -23.55
N ASN A 10 17.60 8.10 -22.98
CA ASN A 10 16.41 7.75 -23.76
C ASN A 10 15.79 8.99 -24.43
N ARG A 11 15.41 8.88 -25.71
CA ARG A 11 14.63 9.88 -26.45
C ARG A 11 13.39 9.23 -27.05
N ILE A 12 12.23 9.83 -26.83
CA ILE A 12 10.94 9.30 -27.29
C ILE A 12 10.19 10.41 -28.03
N TYR A 13 9.60 10.07 -29.18
CA TYR A 13 8.78 10.94 -30.00
C TYR A 13 7.37 10.35 -30.09
N PHE A 14 6.34 11.15 -29.82
CA PHE A 14 4.94 10.74 -29.90
C PHE A 14 4.23 11.49 -31.02
N SER A 15 3.43 10.78 -31.82
CA SER A 15 2.50 11.34 -32.79
C SER A 15 1.12 10.71 -32.55
N ALA A 16 0.15 11.54 -32.20
CA ALA A 16 -1.18 11.13 -31.75
C ALA A 16 -2.15 12.33 -31.76
N GLU A 17 -3.43 12.08 -31.53
CA GLU A 17 -4.45 13.13 -31.42
C GLU A 17 -4.15 14.11 -30.27
N PRO A 18 -4.58 15.38 -30.35
CA PRO A 18 -4.26 16.40 -29.33
C PRO A 18 -4.62 15.99 -27.90
N ALA A 19 -5.74 15.28 -27.70
CA ALA A 19 -6.16 14.78 -26.40
C ALA A 19 -5.20 13.73 -25.82
N GLN A 20 -4.68 12.83 -26.65
CA GLN A 20 -3.72 11.81 -26.25
C GLN A 20 -2.35 12.43 -25.94
N ILE A 21 -1.92 13.42 -26.74
CA ILE A 21 -0.71 14.20 -26.45
C ILE A 21 -0.84 14.94 -25.12
N ALA A 22 -2.01 15.52 -24.82
CA ALA A 22 -2.26 16.16 -23.53
C ALA A 22 -2.18 15.16 -22.36
N ALA A 23 -2.74 13.95 -22.51
CA ALA A 23 -2.62 12.89 -21.52
C ALA A 23 -1.16 12.47 -21.28
N ILE A 24 -0.37 12.28 -22.34
CA ILE A 24 1.07 11.97 -22.25
C ILE A 24 1.82 13.10 -21.54
N LYS A 25 1.52 14.36 -21.83
CA LYS A 25 2.14 15.52 -21.15
C LYS A 25 1.78 15.58 -19.67
N ARG A 26 0.56 15.18 -19.29
CA ARG A 26 0.17 15.08 -17.87
C ARG A 26 0.94 13.97 -17.17
N LEU A 27 1.05 12.80 -17.78
CA LEU A 27 1.89 11.70 -17.26
C LEU A 27 3.36 12.14 -17.12
N ALA A 28 3.90 12.80 -18.16
CA ALA A 28 5.27 13.28 -18.20
C ALA A 28 5.59 14.30 -17.09
N SER A 29 4.61 15.11 -16.70
CA SER A 29 4.75 16.12 -15.65
C SER A 29 4.32 15.63 -14.26
N GLY A 30 3.79 14.39 -14.15
CA GLY A 30 3.24 13.86 -12.91
C GLY A 30 1.88 14.46 -12.51
N ALA A 31 1.22 15.20 -13.41
CA ALA A 31 -0.09 15.84 -13.20
C ALA A 31 -1.25 14.84 -13.38
N VAL A 32 -1.10 13.67 -12.75
CA VAL A 32 -2.08 12.59 -12.70
C VAL A 32 -2.18 12.13 -11.25
N THR A 33 -3.41 11.93 -10.78
CA THR A 33 -3.72 11.46 -9.45
C THR A 33 -3.35 9.97 -9.32
N PRO A 34 -2.42 9.58 -8.42
CA PRO A 34 -1.96 8.20 -8.31
C PRO A 34 -2.81 7.42 -7.29
N PHE A 35 -3.96 6.91 -7.72
CA PHE A 35 -4.82 6.08 -6.85
C PHE A 35 -4.09 4.84 -6.30
N TYR A 36 -3.18 4.25 -7.07
CA TYR A 36 -2.38 3.11 -6.63
C TYR A 36 -1.56 3.43 -5.37
N ARG A 37 -0.99 4.63 -5.25
CA ARG A 37 -0.19 5.01 -4.06
C ARG A 37 -1.03 5.04 -2.80
N ARG A 38 -2.26 5.58 -2.92
CA ARG A 38 -3.21 5.58 -1.81
C ARG A 38 -3.57 4.15 -1.43
N ALA A 39 -3.97 3.33 -2.40
CA ALA A 39 -4.33 1.93 -2.17
C ALA A 39 -3.20 1.11 -1.54
N THR A 40 -1.94 1.32 -1.97
CA THR A 40 -0.76 0.71 -1.37
C THR A 40 -0.61 1.12 0.10
N ASN A 41 -0.64 2.42 0.39
CA ASN A 41 -0.47 2.91 1.76
C ASN A 41 -1.58 2.44 2.71
N GLU A 42 -2.83 2.49 2.26
CA GLU A 42 -4.00 1.97 2.99
C GLU A 42 -3.87 0.47 3.24
N SER A 43 -3.39 -0.28 2.25
CA SER A 43 -3.15 -1.72 2.39
C SER A 43 -2.01 -2.04 3.36
N ILE A 44 -0.93 -1.26 3.37
CA ILE A 44 0.14 -1.39 4.38
C ILE A 44 -0.43 -1.12 5.78
N GLN A 45 -1.32 -0.13 5.93
CA GLN A 45 -1.97 0.14 7.21
C GLN A 45 -2.86 -1.02 7.67
N LEU A 46 -3.66 -1.60 6.77
CA LEU A 46 -4.46 -2.80 7.04
C LEU A 46 -3.57 -4.00 7.41
N PHE A 47 -2.44 -4.16 6.72
CA PHE A 47 -1.49 -5.23 6.98
C PHE A 47 -0.92 -5.16 8.40
N VAL A 48 -0.42 -4.01 8.82
CA VAL A 48 0.12 -3.86 10.18
C VAL A 48 -0.97 -3.89 11.24
N ALA A 49 -2.18 -3.41 10.94
CA ALA A 49 -3.34 -3.51 11.83
C ALA A 49 -3.75 -4.98 12.07
N GLY A 50 -3.82 -5.79 11.02
CA GLY A 50 -4.10 -7.22 11.10
C GLY A 50 -3.00 -7.98 11.85
N SER A 51 -1.73 -7.68 11.54
CA SER A 51 -0.58 -8.31 12.21
C SER A 51 -0.51 -7.99 13.71
N ALA A 52 -1.02 -6.82 14.12
CA ALA A 52 -1.14 -6.43 15.52
C ALA A 52 -2.44 -6.91 16.19
N GLY A 53 -3.30 -7.65 15.49
CA GLY A 53 -4.57 -8.17 16.01
C GLY A 53 -5.68 -7.12 16.17
N LEU A 54 -5.50 -5.91 15.63
CA LEU A 54 -6.53 -4.87 15.62
C LEU A 54 -7.71 -5.24 14.71
N LEU A 55 -7.41 -5.97 13.64
CA LEU A 55 -8.37 -6.57 12.71
C LEU A 55 -8.14 -8.08 12.67
N GLN A 56 -9.22 -8.84 12.53
CA GLN A 56 -9.22 -10.30 12.56
C GLN A 56 -10.05 -10.85 11.40
N THR A 57 -9.71 -12.04 10.92
CA THR A 57 -10.50 -12.68 9.85
C THR A 57 -11.83 -13.17 10.40
N THR A 58 -12.90 -13.11 9.61
CA THR A 58 -14.21 -13.68 9.99
C THR A 58 -14.32 -15.17 9.71
N GLU A 59 -13.35 -15.70 8.97
CA GLU A 59 -13.23 -17.10 8.55
C GLU A 59 -11.88 -17.66 9.06
N ASP A 60 -11.81 -18.99 9.18
CA ASP A 60 -10.59 -19.70 9.59
C ASP A 60 -9.61 -19.77 8.40
N ILE A 61 -9.06 -18.62 8.03
CA ILE A 61 -8.10 -18.45 6.93
C ILE A 61 -6.68 -18.52 7.49
N ARG A 62 -5.83 -19.31 6.84
CA ARG A 62 -4.38 -19.28 7.05
C ARG A 62 -3.73 -18.53 5.90
N PHE A 63 -3.09 -17.42 6.21
CA PHE A 63 -2.34 -16.66 5.22
C PHE A 63 -0.87 -17.11 5.23
N GLU A 64 -0.58 -18.17 4.48
CA GLU A 64 0.76 -18.79 4.41
C GLU A 64 1.90 -17.82 4.05
N PRO A 65 1.72 -16.81 3.17
CA PRO A 65 2.79 -15.85 2.88
C PRO A 65 3.25 -15.06 4.11
N CYS A 66 2.37 -14.83 5.10
CA CYS A 66 2.72 -14.18 6.35
C CYS A 66 1.77 -14.66 7.47
N PRO A 67 2.08 -15.78 8.16
CA PRO A 67 1.18 -16.36 9.16
C PRO A 67 0.88 -15.40 10.33
N GLY A 68 1.80 -14.47 10.59
CA GLY A 68 1.62 -13.40 11.58
C GLY A 68 0.35 -12.57 11.36
N LEU A 69 -0.06 -12.37 10.10
CA LEU A 69 -1.22 -11.56 9.72
C LEU A 69 -2.56 -12.15 10.19
N THR A 70 -2.63 -13.47 10.36
CA THR A 70 -3.84 -14.20 10.81
C THR A 70 -3.66 -14.87 12.17
N THR A 71 -2.58 -14.55 12.90
CA THR A 71 -2.25 -15.21 14.18
C THR A 71 -3.26 -14.90 15.29
N ALA A 72 -3.92 -13.73 15.23
CA ALA A 72 -5.01 -13.39 16.15
C ALA A 72 -6.25 -14.30 16.00
N GLY A 73 -6.30 -15.11 14.94
CA GLY A 73 -7.36 -16.08 14.69
C GLY A 73 -8.68 -15.43 14.24
N ARG A 74 -9.76 -16.21 14.33
CA ARG A 74 -11.09 -15.80 13.90
C ARG A 74 -11.69 -14.81 14.90
N GLY A 75 -12.01 -13.62 14.38
CA GLY A 75 -12.68 -12.56 15.13
C GLY A 75 -14.20 -12.63 15.06
N VAL A 76 -14.84 -11.65 15.69
CA VAL A 76 -16.29 -11.43 15.58
C VAL A 76 -16.66 -11.03 14.14
N VAL A 77 -17.86 -11.42 13.71
CA VAL A 77 -18.42 -10.98 12.43
C VAL A 77 -18.91 -9.55 12.57
N SER A 78 -18.05 -8.59 12.24
CA SER A 78 -18.35 -7.16 12.20
C SER A 78 -18.01 -6.60 10.81
N PRO A 79 -18.57 -5.45 10.41
CA PRO A 79 -18.23 -4.81 9.14
C PRO A 79 -16.71 -4.64 8.95
N GLU A 80 -16.00 -4.30 10.02
CA GLU A 80 -14.56 -4.07 10.01
C GLU A 80 -13.77 -5.35 9.68
N ASN A 81 -14.10 -6.45 10.36
CA ASN A 81 -13.45 -7.74 10.15
C ASN A 81 -13.85 -8.39 8.81
N ILE A 82 -15.08 -8.14 8.33
CA ILE A 82 -15.51 -8.56 6.99
C ILE A 82 -14.66 -7.83 5.94
N ALA A 83 -14.52 -6.51 6.07
CA ALA A 83 -13.72 -5.71 5.14
C ALA A 83 -12.25 -6.14 5.13
N PHE A 84 -11.68 -6.43 6.30
CA PHE A 84 -10.33 -6.99 6.43
C PHE A 84 -10.20 -8.35 5.76
N THR A 85 -11.18 -9.25 5.94
CA THR A 85 -11.18 -10.58 5.31
C THR A 85 -11.25 -10.50 3.78
N CYS A 86 -12.10 -9.60 3.25
CA CYS A 86 -12.17 -9.33 1.82
C CYS A 86 -10.84 -8.75 1.30
N TRP A 87 -10.27 -7.77 2.00
CA TRP A 87 -8.97 -7.19 1.64
C TRP A 87 -7.86 -8.26 1.63
N LEU A 88 -7.84 -9.17 2.61
CA LEU A 88 -6.86 -10.25 2.69
C LEU A 88 -6.95 -11.18 1.46
N THR A 89 -8.15 -11.43 0.95
CA THR A 89 -8.35 -12.18 -0.30
C THR A 89 -7.74 -11.46 -1.49
N HIS A 90 -7.94 -10.14 -1.60
CA HIS A 90 -7.32 -9.34 -2.66
C HIS A 90 -5.79 -9.27 -2.56
N LEU A 91 -5.25 -9.24 -1.33
CA LEU A 91 -3.81 -9.33 -1.10
C LEU A 91 -3.28 -10.70 -1.55
N HIS A 92 -3.96 -11.78 -1.18
CA HIS A 92 -3.61 -13.14 -1.58
C HIS A 92 -3.59 -13.30 -3.11
N ASP A 93 -4.63 -12.81 -3.79
CA ASP A 93 -4.75 -12.93 -5.24
C ASP A 93 -3.80 -11.97 -5.99
N GLY A 94 -3.17 -11.02 -5.28
CA GLY A 94 -2.26 -10.04 -5.84
C GLY A 94 -2.89 -9.24 -6.98
N VAL A 95 -4.08 -8.69 -6.71
CA VAL A 95 -4.86 -7.92 -7.69
C VAL A 95 -4.07 -6.75 -8.26
N LEU A 96 -4.33 -6.42 -9.53
CA LEU A 96 -3.69 -5.28 -10.19
C LEU A 96 -4.20 -3.97 -9.58
N LEU A 97 -3.31 -3.03 -9.30
CA LEU A 97 -3.63 -1.69 -8.82
C LEU A 97 -4.03 -0.74 -9.96
N ASP A 98 -5.05 -1.14 -10.72
CA ASP A 98 -5.77 -0.27 -11.65
C ASP A 98 -6.76 0.64 -10.91
N GLU A 99 -7.38 1.59 -11.62
CA GLU A 99 -8.29 2.57 -11.00
C GLU A 99 -9.47 1.90 -10.28
N GLN A 100 -10.07 0.87 -10.88
CA GLN A 100 -11.23 0.17 -10.32
C GLN A 100 -10.87 -0.56 -9.02
N ASN A 101 -9.80 -1.34 -9.04
CA ASN A 101 -9.35 -2.08 -7.86
C ASN A 101 -8.85 -1.11 -6.77
N CYS A 102 -8.22 0.00 -7.12
CA CYS A 102 -7.83 1.03 -6.15
C CYS A 102 -9.04 1.66 -5.45
N MET A 103 -10.12 1.92 -6.18
CA MET A 103 -11.37 2.42 -5.58
C MET A 103 -12.01 1.39 -4.65
N MET A 104 -12.02 0.11 -5.05
CA MET A 104 -12.54 -0.97 -4.23
C MET A 104 -11.71 -1.19 -2.96
N LEU A 105 -10.37 -1.19 -3.06
CA LEU A 105 -9.47 -1.32 -1.90
C LEU A 105 -9.68 -0.17 -0.90
N HIS A 106 -9.88 1.05 -1.42
CA HIS A 106 -10.19 2.21 -0.60
C HIS A 106 -11.51 2.04 0.17
N GLU A 107 -12.55 1.51 -0.48
CA GLU A 107 -13.82 1.23 0.18
C GLU A 107 -13.67 0.20 1.31
N LEU A 108 -12.88 -0.87 1.09
CA LEU A 108 -12.55 -1.84 2.14
C LEU A 108 -11.80 -1.18 3.30
N TRP A 109 -10.86 -0.28 3.01
CA TRP A 109 -10.16 0.49 4.04
C TRP A 109 -11.11 1.37 4.86
N LEU A 110 -12.06 2.05 4.22
CA LEU A 110 -13.09 2.84 4.91
C LEU A 110 -13.96 1.95 5.82
N GLN A 111 -14.41 0.80 5.31
CA GLN A 111 -15.24 -0.15 6.06
C GLN A 111 -14.50 -0.84 7.20
N SER A 112 -13.17 -1.00 7.10
CA SER A 112 -12.34 -1.50 8.20
C SER A 112 -12.34 -0.58 9.43
N GLY A 113 -12.70 0.70 9.26
CA GLY A 113 -12.61 1.73 10.30
C GLY A 113 -11.18 2.09 10.71
N THR A 114 -10.14 1.50 10.10
CA THR A 114 -8.73 1.76 10.46
C THR A 114 -8.37 3.23 10.35
N GLY A 115 -8.85 3.90 9.29
CA GLY A 115 -8.66 5.33 9.08
C GLY A 115 -9.25 6.26 10.14
N GLN A 116 -10.16 5.75 10.97
CA GLN A 116 -10.82 6.52 12.04
C GLN A 116 -10.10 6.34 13.38
N ARG A 117 -9.23 5.33 13.51
CA ARG A 117 -8.50 5.00 14.74
C ARG A 117 -7.18 5.75 14.75
N ARG A 118 -7.14 6.96 15.34
CA ARG A 118 -5.88 7.72 15.52
C ARG A 118 -4.90 6.94 16.41
N TRP A 119 -3.61 7.15 16.17
CA TRP A 119 -2.52 6.42 16.83
C TRP A 119 -2.63 6.45 18.36
N GLU A 120 -2.98 7.60 18.93
CA GLU A 120 -3.09 7.82 20.37
C GLU A 120 -4.22 7.02 21.01
N GLY A 121 -5.23 6.61 20.22
CA GLY A 121 -6.36 5.81 20.67
C GLY A 121 -6.12 4.30 20.58
N LEU A 122 -4.97 3.85 20.06
CA LEU A 122 -4.64 2.43 19.95
C LEU A 122 -4.10 1.88 21.29
N PRO A 123 -4.44 0.63 21.66
CA PRO A 123 -3.83 -0.05 22.81
C PRO A 123 -2.29 -0.12 22.71
N ASP A 124 -1.60 -0.09 23.87
CA ASP A 124 -0.13 -0.06 23.93
C ASP A 124 0.52 -1.26 23.23
N ASP A 125 -0.03 -2.45 23.44
CA ASP A 125 0.42 -3.70 22.83
C ASP A 125 0.24 -3.70 21.31
N VAL A 126 -0.86 -3.12 20.82
CA VAL A 126 -1.10 -2.94 19.38
C VAL A 126 -0.09 -1.95 18.80
N ARG A 127 0.17 -0.84 19.48
CA ARG A 127 1.15 0.17 19.03
C ARG A 127 2.56 -0.40 18.98
N GLU A 128 2.95 -1.18 19.98
CA GLU A 128 4.26 -1.84 20.03
C GLU A 128 4.43 -2.80 18.84
N ASN A 129 3.43 -3.65 18.59
CA ASN A 129 3.45 -4.58 17.46
C ASN A 129 3.51 -3.85 16.11
N ILE A 130 2.69 -2.82 15.89
CA ILE A 130 2.75 -2.01 14.66
C ILE A 130 4.13 -1.38 14.50
N THR A 131 4.70 -0.83 15.57
CA THR A 131 6.01 -0.16 15.55
C THR A 131 7.12 -1.13 15.12
N VAL A 132 7.10 -2.37 15.61
CA VAL A 132 8.07 -3.41 15.25
C VAL A 132 7.99 -3.73 13.75
N HIS A 133 6.80 -4.05 13.25
CA HIS A 133 6.60 -4.39 11.83
C HIS A 133 6.95 -3.22 10.92
N PHE A 134 6.49 -2.02 11.25
CA PHE A 134 6.76 -0.80 10.48
C PHE A 134 8.25 -0.45 10.46
N THR A 135 8.94 -0.55 11.60
CA THR A 135 10.36 -0.20 11.67
C THR A 135 11.23 -1.14 10.84
N ALA A 136 10.89 -2.44 10.83
CA ALA A 136 11.59 -3.42 9.99
C ALA A 136 11.45 -3.15 8.49
N LYS A 137 10.31 -2.60 8.07
CA LYS A 137 9.96 -2.34 6.65
C LYS A 137 9.95 -0.86 6.25
N ARG A 138 10.41 0.02 7.14
CA ARG A 138 10.35 1.49 6.96
C ARG A 138 10.96 1.94 5.65
N GLY A 139 12.11 1.38 5.26
CA GLY A 139 12.80 1.75 4.03
C GLY A 139 12.03 1.42 2.74
N ASP A 140 11.10 0.47 2.80
CA ASP A 140 10.26 0.09 1.66
C ASP A 140 8.91 0.81 1.66
N TRP A 141 8.31 0.99 2.84
CA TRP A 141 6.96 1.56 2.99
C TRP A 141 6.95 3.08 3.09
N CYS A 142 8.09 3.68 3.41
CA CYS A 142 8.29 5.11 3.36
C CYS A 142 9.27 5.44 2.25
N ASP A 143 9.11 6.62 1.63
CA ASP A 143 10.12 7.13 0.70
C ASP A 143 11.49 7.10 1.39
N PHE A 144 12.53 6.62 0.70
CA PHE A 144 13.88 6.30 1.21
C PHE A 144 14.56 7.34 2.12
N TRP A 145 14.06 8.58 2.17
CA TRP A 145 14.60 9.70 2.96
C TRP A 145 13.73 10.10 4.14
N SER A 146 12.60 9.42 4.35
CA SER A 146 11.66 9.74 5.41
C SER A 146 12.12 9.14 6.73
N ASN A 147 12.41 10.01 7.70
CA ASN A 147 12.57 9.64 9.10
C ASN A 147 11.25 9.83 9.89
N GLU A 148 10.11 9.78 9.19
CA GLU A 148 8.80 9.95 9.81
C GLU A 148 8.58 8.91 10.91
N ASP A 149 8.06 9.38 12.04
CA ASP A 149 7.68 8.52 13.15
C ASP A 149 6.43 7.69 12.78
N VAL A 150 6.32 6.48 13.34
CA VAL A 150 5.19 5.59 13.04
C VAL A 150 3.84 6.23 13.40
N SER A 151 3.79 7.03 14.48
CA SER A 151 2.57 7.75 14.86
C SER A 151 2.15 8.78 13.82
N VAL A 152 3.12 9.52 13.28
CA VAL A 152 2.91 10.54 12.26
C VAL A 152 2.50 9.90 10.94
N TRP A 153 3.19 8.83 10.53
CA TRP A 153 2.82 8.04 9.35
C TRP A 153 1.38 7.52 9.46
N TRP A 154 1.03 6.89 10.58
CA TRP A 154 -0.28 6.33 10.84
C TRP A 154 -1.36 7.41 10.77
N ASN A 155 -1.16 8.52 11.50
CA ASN A 155 -2.12 9.62 11.58
C ASN A 155 -2.30 10.34 10.22
N ARG A 156 -1.25 10.44 9.40
CA ARG A 156 -1.36 10.99 8.04
C ARG A 156 -2.25 10.15 7.14
N LEU A 157 -2.17 8.82 7.20
CA LEU A 157 -3.06 7.94 6.42
C LEU A 157 -4.51 8.08 6.86
N CYS A 158 -4.68 8.23 8.17
CA CYS A 158 -5.91 8.57 8.86
C CYS A 158 -6.54 9.91 8.42
N ASP A 159 -5.76 10.85 7.85
CA ASP A 159 -6.28 12.09 7.28
C ASP A 159 -6.81 11.89 5.84
N ASN A 160 -6.59 10.71 5.24
CA ASN A 160 -7.08 10.31 3.93
C ASN A 160 -6.79 11.33 2.81
N VAL A 161 -5.59 11.93 2.86
CA VAL A 161 -5.17 12.91 1.86
C VAL A 161 -4.71 12.17 0.61
N LEU A 162 -5.46 12.33 -0.48
CA LEU A 162 -5.09 11.79 -1.78
C LEU A 162 -3.89 12.57 -2.34
N PRO A 163 -2.81 11.90 -2.79
CA PRO A 163 -1.70 12.61 -3.41
C PRO A 163 -2.17 13.33 -4.68
N GLU A 164 -1.87 14.63 -4.79
CA GLU A 164 -2.29 15.43 -5.96
C GLU A 164 -1.44 15.15 -7.20
N LYS A 165 -0.20 14.68 -7.00
CA LYS A 165 0.78 14.45 -8.06
C LYS A 165 1.54 13.15 -7.84
N THR A 166 2.01 12.59 -8.95
CA THR A 166 2.97 11.48 -8.94
C THR A 166 4.34 11.93 -9.46
N MET A 167 5.31 11.03 -9.43
CA MET A 167 6.61 11.24 -10.06
C MET A 167 6.43 11.46 -11.57
N PRO A 168 7.20 12.38 -12.18
CA PRO A 168 7.26 12.53 -13.62
C PRO A 168 7.49 11.18 -14.32
N PHE A 169 6.66 10.84 -15.31
CA PHE A 169 6.74 9.57 -16.04
C PHE A 169 6.66 8.32 -15.16
N ASP A 170 5.81 8.35 -14.14
CA ASP A 170 5.52 7.16 -13.35
C ASP A 170 4.80 6.08 -14.20
N LEU A 171 5.57 5.07 -14.62
CA LEU A 171 5.08 4.01 -15.49
C LEU A 171 4.05 3.08 -14.83
N ARG A 172 3.91 3.11 -13.50
CA ARG A 172 2.84 2.38 -12.80
C ARG A 172 1.45 2.90 -13.16
N MET A 173 1.36 4.14 -13.66
CA MET A 173 0.12 4.71 -14.21
C MET A 173 -0.24 4.17 -15.59
N VAL A 174 0.68 3.48 -16.26
CA VAL A 174 0.50 2.89 -17.60
C VAL A 174 0.37 1.38 -17.51
N LEU A 175 1.23 0.75 -16.70
CA LEU A 175 1.22 -0.68 -16.42
C LEU A 175 0.98 -0.87 -14.92
N PRO A 176 -0.25 -1.22 -14.51
CA PRO A 176 -0.58 -1.41 -13.10
C PRO A 176 0.34 -2.44 -12.45
N THR A 177 0.82 -2.09 -11.26
CA THR A 177 1.54 -3.00 -10.36
C THR A 177 0.55 -3.92 -9.64
N ARG A 178 1.05 -4.91 -8.87
CA ARG A 178 0.22 -5.82 -8.07
C ARG A 178 0.23 -5.44 -6.59
N LEU A 179 -0.89 -5.65 -5.92
CA LEU A 179 -1.06 -5.30 -4.51
C LEU A 179 -0.06 -6.01 -3.60
N ASP A 180 0.11 -7.33 -3.77
CA ASP A 180 1.04 -8.15 -2.99
C ASP A 180 2.48 -7.67 -3.12
N VAL A 181 2.92 -7.32 -4.33
CA VAL A 181 4.26 -6.81 -4.61
C VAL A 181 4.51 -5.46 -3.93
N GLU A 182 3.55 -4.52 -4.04
CA GLU A 182 3.72 -3.21 -3.42
C GLU A 182 3.68 -3.27 -1.88
N VAL A 183 2.88 -4.16 -1.29
CA VAL A 183 2.91 -4.42 0.17
C VAL A 183 4.20 -5.10 0.58
N ASN A 184 4.73 -6.02 -0.24
CA ASN A 184 6.01 -6.67 0.00
C ASN A 184 7.18 -5.68 -0.04
N GLY A 185 7.04 -4.63 -0.87
CA GLY A 185 7.97 -3.54 -0.99
C GLY A 185 9.20 -3.90 -1.82
N PHE A 186 10.01 -2.89 -2.15
CA PHE A 186 11.14 -3.02 -3.07
C PHE A 186 12.18 -4.05 -2.65
N ASN A 187 12.49 -4.16 -1.35
CA ASN A 187 13.41 -5.17 -0.84
C ASN A 187 12.72 -6.51 -0.46
N GLY A 188 11.39 -6.60 -0.56
CA GLY A 188 10.61 -7.79 -0.26
C GLY A 188 10.71 -8.30 1.19
N GLY A 189 10.31 -9.55 1.41
CA GLY A 189 10.57 -10.28 2.66
C GLY A 189 9.53 -10.11 3.78
N VAL A 190 8.41 -9.41 3.53
CA VAL A 190 7.26 -9.43 4.47
C VAL A 190 6.25 -10.51 4.08
N LEU A 191 6.16 -10.83 2.78
CA LEU A 191 5.35 -11.89 2.21
C LEU A 191 6.28 -12.94 1.58
N ASN A 192 6.23 -14.16 2.11
CA ASN A 192 6.96 -15.29 1.54
C ASN A 192 6.42 -15.62 0.14
N ASP A 193 7.31 -16.04 -0.74
CA ASP A 193 7.00 -16.45 -2.13
C ASP A 193 6.39 -15.36 -3.03
N VAL A 194 6.31 -14.11 -2.54
CA VAL A 194 5.95 -12.93 -3.34
C VAL A 194 7.22 -12.25 -3.85
N PRO A 195 7.31 -11.90 -5.15
CA PRO A 195 8.49 -11.26 -5.71
C PRO A 195 8.71 -9.82 -5.20
N SER A 196 9.93 -9.32 -5.39
CA SER A 196 10.38 -7.94 -5.10
C SER A 196 10.97 -7.30 -6.35
#